data_AF-A0A5S4YND1-F1
#
_entry.id   AF-A0A5S4YND1-F1
#
_cell.length_a   1.000
_cell.length_b   1.000
_cell.length_c   1.000
_cell.angle_alpha   90.00
_cell.angle_beta   90.00
_cell.angle_gamma   90.00
#
_symmetry.space_group_name_H-M   'P 1'
#
loop_
_entity.id
_entity.type
_entity.pdbx_description
1 polymer ?
#
loop_
_entity_poly.entity_id
_entity_poly.type
_entity_poly.pdbx_seq_one_letter_code
_entity_poly.pdbx_strand_id
1 'polypeptide(L)'
;MLVPAIEARAADQLRKLDGKQIRARMMGKDITDGAHWSLYLRPDGSIVGSESGESWTGSWKIRDDRLCMTQPGSTSLVCNEVWMSGANIRMRASGDEKALDAMVMAHQPKQ
;
A
#
# COMPACT_ATOMS: atom_id res chain seq x y z
N MET A 1 34.28 31.59 2.28
CA MET A 1 33.99 30.15 2.50
C MET A 1 32.48 30.00 2.38
N LEU A 2 31.98 29.60 1.20
CA LEU A 2 30.55 29.36 0.97
C LEU A 2 30.31 27.88 1.21
N VAL A 3 29.62 27.56 2.30
CA VAL A 3 29.10 26.21 2.54
C VAL A 3 27.83 26.11 1.67
N PRO A 4 27.74 25.19 0.71
CA PRO A 4 26.50 25.01 -0.02
C PRO A 4 25.43 24.59 0.98
N ALA A 5 24.29 25.29 0.95
CA ALA A 5 23.11 24.82 1.63
C ALA A 5 22.80 23.44 1.05
N ILE A 6 22.91 22.41 1.88
CA ILE A 6 22.34 21.10 1.58
C ILE A 6 20.85 21.41 1.42
N GLU A 7 20.36 21.38 0.18
CA GLU A 7 18.93 21.36 -0.09
C GLU A 7 18.40 20.19 0.74
N ALA A 8 17.69 20.52 1.82
CA ALA A 8 16.89 19.55 2.51
C ALA A 8 15.95 19.00 1.45
N ARG A 9 16.22 17.78 0.96
CA ARG A 9 15.25 17.00 0.19
C ARG A 9 13.95 17.15 0.95
N ALA A 10 12.97 17.82 0.35
CA ALA A 10 11.68 18.06 0.98
C ALA A 10 11.26 16.75 1.63
N ALA A 11 11.10 16.75 2.97
CA ALA A 11 10.62 15.58 3.67
C ALA A 11 9.28 15.25 3.02
N ASP A 12 9.26 14.15 2.26
CA ASP A 12 8.21 13.86 1.31
C ASP A 12 6.89 13.73 2.08
N GLN A 13 6.07 14.78 2.05
CA GLN A 13 4.87 14.83 2.88
C GLN A 13 3.84 13.85 2.31
N LEU A 14 3.52 12.83 3.09
CA LEU A 14 2.45 11.90 2.75
C LEU A 14 1.15 12.65 2.52
N ARG A 15 0.50 12.42 1.38
CA ARG A 15 -0.80 13.00 1.03
C ARG A 15 -1.87 11.92 1.00
N LYS A 16 -3.02 12.19 1.62
CA LYS A 16 -4.17 11.32 1.53
C LYS A 16 -4.63 11.20 0.08
N LEU A 17 -4.87 9.97 -0.35
CA LEU A 17 -5.40 9.66 -1.67
C LEU A 17 -6.93 9.52 -1.62
N ASP A 18 -7.60 9.99 -2.67
CA ASP A 18 -8.99 9.63 -2.94
C ASP A 18 -9.11 8.25 -3.62
N GLY A 19 -10.32 7.75 -3.79
CA GLY A 19 -10.57 6.43 -4.38
C GLY A 19 -10.10 6.29 -5.83
N LYS A 20 -10.13 7.36 -6.63
CA LYS A 20 -9.63 7.32 -8.02
C LYS A 20 -8.11 7.22 -8.03
N GLN A 21 -7.44 7.96 -7.16
CA GLN A 21 -5.99 7.94 -6.98
C GLN A 21 -5.53 6.60 -6.42
N ILE A 22 -6.21 6.03 -5.42
CA ILE A 22 -5.94 4.69 -4.89
C ILE A 22 -5.98 3.67 -6.04
N ARG A 23 -7.07 3.67 -6.83
CA ARG A 23 -7.20 2.76 -7.98
C ARG A 23 -6.03 2.91 -8.96
N ALA A 24 -5.73 4.14 -9.37
CA ALA A 24 -4.70 4.40 -10.36
C ALA A 24 -3.29 4.01 -9.88
N ARG A 25 -3.02 4.13 -8.57
CA ARG A 25 -1.69 3.86 -8.01
C ARG A 25 -1.47 2.41 -7.61
N MET A 26 -2.52 1.68 -7.24
CA MET A 26 -2.38 0.37 -6.60
C MET A 26 -2.89 -0.80 -7.45
N MET A 27 -3.82 -0.56 -8.38
CA MET A 27 -4.34 -1.62 -9.24
C MET A 27 -3.22 -2.16 -10.15
N GLY A 28 -3.04 -3.49 -10.15
CA GLY A 28 -1.98 -4.16 -10.89
C GLY A 28 -0.58 -3.86 -10.35
N LYS A 29 -0.45 -3.64 -9.04
CA LYS A 29 0.81 -3.36 -8.35
C LYS A 29 0.95 -4.24 -7.10
N ASP A 30 2.18 -4.36 -6.63
CA ASP A 30 2.47 -5.00 -5.35
C ASP A 30 2.49 -3.94 -4.25
N ILE A 31 1.88 -4.27 -3.11
CA ILE A 31 2.09 -3.57 -1.84
C ILE A 31 2.97 -4.47 -0.97
N THR A 32 4.06 -3.95 -0.41
CA THR A 32 5.03 -4.75 0.34
C THR A 32 5.77 -3.92 1.38
N ASP A 33 6.26 -4.55 2.45
CA ASP A 33 7.25 -3.96 3.35
C ASP A 33 8.70 -4.20 2.88
N GLY A 34 8.89 -4.90 1.76
CA GLY A 34 10.17 -5.21 1.15
C GLY A 34 10.88 -6.44 1.72
N ALA A 35 10.40 -7.03 2.82
CA ALA A 35 11.13 -8.10 3.51
C ALA A 35 10.25 -9.30 3.92
N HIS A 36 9.07 -9.05 4.49
CA HIS A 36 8.28 -10.10 5.16
C HIS A 36 7.04 -10.49 4.39
N TRP A 37 6.39 -9.54 3.71
CA TRP A 37 5.13 -9.79 3.00
C TRP A 37 5.00 -8.98 1.72
N SER A 38 4.21 -9.50 0.77
CA SER A 38 3.76 -8.78 -0.41
C SER A 38 2.32 -9.11 -0.78
N LEU A 39 1.61 -8.14 -1.34
CA LEU A 39 0.22 -8.24 -1.80
C LEU A 39 0.14 -7.76 -3.24
N TYR A 40 -0.15 -8.67 -4.17
CA TYR A 40 -0.47 -8.28 -5.54
C TYR A 40 -1.97 -7.96 -5.67
N LEU A 41 -2.29 -6.69 -5.94
CA LEU A 41 -3.67 -6.22 -6.11
C LEU A 41 -4.09 -6.34 -7.57
N ARG A 42 -4.75 -7.45 -7.92
CA ARG A 42 -5.16 -7.73 -9.30
C ARG A 42 -6.29 -6.79 -9.77
N PRO A 43 -6.35 -6.42 -11.06
CA PRO A 43 -7.43 -5.59 -11.60
C PRO A 43 -8.84 -6.16 -11.41
N ASP A 44 -8.98 -7.48 -11.28
CA ASP A 44 -10.25 -8.18 -11.03
C ASP A 44 -10.75 -8.07 -9.57
N GLY A 45 -10.00 -7.41 -8.69
CA GLY A 45 -10.35 -7.27 -7.28
C GLY A 45 -9.90 -8.44 -6.41
N SER A 46 -9.08 -9.37 -6.91
CA SER A 46 -8.43 -10.40 -6.09
C SER A 46 -7.06 -9.95 -5.55
N ILE A 47 -6.66 -10.54 -4.44
CA ILE A 47 -5.33 -10.40 -3.84
C ILE A 47 -4.60 -11.72 -3.99
N VAL A 48 -3.35 -11.68 -4.45
CA VAL A 48 -2.38 -12.77 -4.23
C VAL A 48 -1.38 -12.28 -3.21
N GLY A 49 -1.51 -12.78 -1.98
CA GLY A 49 -0.66 -12.41 -0.87
C GLY A 49 0.43 -13.44 -0.64
N SER A 50 1.56 -13.00 -0.11
CA SER A 50 2.61 -13.89 0.38
C SER A 50 3.19 -13.32 1.66
N GLU A 51 3.39 -14.18 2.65
CA GLU A 51 3.98 -13.83 3.95
C GLU A 51 4.85 -15.00 4.40
N SER A 52 6.10 -14.72 4.76
CA SER A 52 7.06 -15.74 5.22
C SER A 52 7.21 -16.96 4.29
N GLY A 53 7.01 -16.78 2.98
CA GLY A 53 7.14 -17.84 1.97
C GLY A 53 5.85 -18.61 1.69
N GLU A 54 4.81 -18.45 2.51
CA GLU A 54 3.49 -19.00 2.23
C GLU A 54 2.70 -18.04 1.33
N SER A 55 1.80 -18.59 0.53
CA SER A 55 0.93 -17.81 -0.36
C SER A 55 -0.53 -17.98 0.06
N TRP A 56 -1.31 -16.91 -0.06
CA TRP A 56 -2.72 -16.89 0.26
C TRP A 56 -3.49 -16.04 -0.76
N THR A 57 -4.80 -16.21 -0.81
CA THR A 57 -5.67 -15.45 -1.71
C THR A 57 -6.70 -14.65 -0.93
N GLY A 58 -7.06 -13.49 -1.47
CA GLY A 58 -7.96 -12.56 -0.82
C GLY A 58 -8.73 -11.70 -1.80
N SER A 59 -9.42 -10.69 -1.26
CA SER A 59 -10.15 -9.72 -2.07
C SER A 59 -9.88 -8.28 -1.67
N TRP A 60 -9.84 -7.50 -2.73
CA TRP A 60 -9.78 -6.08 -2.97
C TRP A 60 -11.03 -5.27 -3.20
N LYS A 61 -11.20 -4.10 -2.58
CA LYS A 61 -12.00 -3.03 -3.20
C LYS A 61 -11.72 -1.66 -2.62
N ILE A 62 -12.29 -0.65 -3.27
CA ILE A 62 -12.30 0.73 -2.81
C ILE A 62 -13.71 1.05 -2.33
N ARG A 63 -13.84 1.59 -1.11
CA ARG A 63 -15.09 2.09 -0.52
C ARG A 63 -14.80 3.40 0.19
N ASP A 64 -15.56 4.46 -0.11
CA ASP A 64 -15.48 5.75 0.57
C ASP A 64 -14.04 6.29 0.71
N ASP A 65 -13.31 6.33 -0.41
CA ASP A 65 -11.89 6.74 -0.48
C ASP A 65 -10.93 5.93 0.40
N ARG A 66 -11.28 4.67 0.69
CA ARG A 66 -10.44 3.72 1.44
C ARG A 66 -10.14 2.47 0.63
N LEU A 67 -8.94 1.94 0.81
CA LEU A 67 -8.56 0.61 0.34
C LEU A 67 -9.03 -0.43 1.35
N CYS A 68 -9.93 -1.30 0.94
CA CYS A 68 -10.47 -2.40 1.73
C CYS A 68 -9.90 -3.72 1.25
N MET A 69 -9.27 -4.47 2.16
CA MET A 69 -8.62 -5.75 1.85
C MET A 69 -8.98 -6.81 2.88
N THR A 70 -9.09 -8.06 2.44
CA THR A 70 -9.08 -9.21 3.34
C THR A 70 -7.67 -9.42 3.91
N GLN A 71 -7.59 -10.09 5.05
CA GLN A 71 -6.33 -10.50 5.67
C GLN A 71 -6.16 -12.03 5.58
N PRO A 72 -4.94 -12.57 5.73
CA PRO A 72 -4.73 -14.02 5.79
C PRO A 72 -5.69 -14.69 6.78
N GLY A 73 -6.34 -15.77 6.35
CA GLY A 73 -7.28 -16.52 7.20
C GLY A 73 -8.62 -15.83 7.50
N SER A 74 -8.92 -14.69 6.88
CA SER A 74 -10.17 -13.95 7.11
C SER A 74 -10.86 -13.53 5.81
N THR A 75 -12.18 -13.61 5.78
CA THR A 75 -13.01 -13.08 4.68
C THR A 75 -13.51 -11.66 4.94
N SER A 76 -13.29 -11.14 6.15
CA SER A 76 -13.67 -9.78 6.54
C SER A 76 -12.73 -8.75 5.91
N LEU A 77 -13.30 -7.63 5.48
CA LEU A 77 -12.55 -6.54 4.88
C LEU A 77 -12.13 -5.52 5.94
N VAL A 78 -10.84 -5.21 5.95
CA VAL A 78 -10.27 -4.11 6.72
C VAL A 78 -10.03 -2.94 5.78
N CYS A 79 -10.67 -1.81 6.05
CA CYS A 79 -10.65 -0.61 5.20
C CYS A 79 -9.74 0.45 5.79
N ASN A 80 -8.77 0.89 5.01
CA ASN A 80 -7.77 1.88 5.42
C ASN A 80 -7.78 3.09 4.51
N GLU A 81 -7.62 4.28 5.10
CA GLU A 81 -7.14 5.44 4.36
C GLU A 81 -5.74 5.18 3.83
N VAL A 82 -5.43 5.69 2.64
CA VAL A 82 -4.12 5.56 2.02
C VAL A 82 -3.48 6.94 1.94
N TRP A 83 -2.31 7.08 2.53
CA TRP A 83 -1.48 8.27 2.42
C TRP A 83 -0.22 7.91 1.65
N MET A 84 0.18 8.69 0.65
CA MET A 84 1.29 8.34 -0.24
C MET A 84 2.26 9.50 -0.45
N SER A 85 3.56 9.18 -0.55
CA SER A 85 4.57 10.05 -1.12
C SER A 85 5.59 9.22 -1.91
N GLY A 86 5.76 9.54 -3.21
CA GLY A 86 6.46 8.66 -4.14
C GLY A 86 5.85 7.26 -4.17
N ALA A 87 6.67 6.24 -3.91
CA ALA A 87 6.24 4.84 -3.79
C ALA A 87 5.82 4.46 -2.36
N ASN A 88 6.18 5.26 -1.36
CA ASN A 88 5.90 4.97 0.04
C ASN A 88 4.44 5.27 0.36
N ILE A 89 3.81 4.38 1.13
CA ILE A 89 2.46 4.54 1.62
C ILE A 89 2.39 4.30 3.12
N ARG A 90 1.38 4.93 3.72
CA ARG A 90 0.92 4.65 5.07
C ARG A 90 -0.58 4.35 5.03
N MET A 91 -0.97 3.18 5.51
CA MET A 91 -2.37 2.78 5.64
C MET A 91 -2.84 2.92 7.09
N ARG A 92 -4.01 3.51 7.29
CA ARG A 92 -4.60 3.76 8.63
C ARG A 92 -6.08 3.40 8.62
N ALA A 93 -6.57 2.64 9.60
CA ALA A 93 -7.99 2.34 9.70
C ALA A 93 -8.79 3.59 10.11
N SER A 94 -8.28 4.35 11.10
CA SER A 94 -8.73 5.70 11.44
C SER A 94 -7.72 6.47 12.31
N GLY A 95 -7.63 7.79 12.15
CA GLY A 95 -6.94 8.69 13.10
C GLY A 95 -5.52 8.27 13.50
N ASP A 96 -5.32 8.10 14.82
CA ASP A 96 -4.05 7.76 15.49
C ASP A 96 -3.83 6.25 15.69
N GLU A 97 -4.64 5.38 15.07
CA GLU A 97 -4.40 3.93 15.12
C GLU A 97 -3.06 3.54 14.50
N LYS A 98 -2.54 2.39 14.92
CA LYS A 98 -1.28 1.84 14.41
C LYS A 98 -1.36 1.72 12.89
N ALA A 99 -0.53 2.52 12.22
CA ALA A 99 -0.48 2.55 10.77
C ALA A 99 0.40 1.41 10.24
N LEU A 100 0.09 0.94 9.03
CA LEU A 100 0.93 0.05 8.26
C LEU A 100 1.71 0.86 7.22
N ASP A 101 3.03 0.91 7.37
CA ASP A 101 3.93 1.51 6.39
C ASP A 101 4.34 0.44 5.36
N ALA A 102 4.30 0.81 4.08
CA ALA A 102 4.60 -0.07 2.96
C ALA A 102 5.05 0.72 1.73
N MET A 103 5.41 -0.01 0.68
CA MET A 103 5.78 0.52 -0.63
C MET A 103 4.87 -0.07 -1.71
N VAL A 104 4.56 0.74 -2.72
CA VAL A 104 3.87 0.31 -3.94
C VAL A 104 4.90 0.11 -5.05
N MET A 105 5.01 -1.12 -5.54
CA MET A 105 6.02 -1.53 -6.51
C MET A 105 5.37 -2.09 -7.78
N ALA A 106 6.12 -2.06 -8.89
CA ALA A 106 5.72 -2.79 -10.09
C ALA A 106 5.63 -4.28 -9.76
N HIS A 107 4.51 -4.92 -10.15
CA HIS A 107 4.32 -6.34 -9.88
C HIS A 107 5.49 -7.17 -10.41
N GLN A 108 6.09 -7.99 -9.55
CA GLN A 108 7.11 -8.96 -9.95
C GLN A 108 6.49 -10.36 -9.90
N PRO A 109 6.17 -10.98 -11.05
CA PRO A 109 5.69 -12.34 -11.05
C PRO A 109 6.79 -13.24 -10.46
N LYS A 110 6.45 -14.02 -9.43
CA LYS A 110 7.33 -15.09 -8.97
C LYS A 110 7.42 -16.11 -10.11
N GLN A 111 8.64 -16.39 -10.56
CA GLN A 111 8.94 -17.40 -11.60
C GLN A 111 8.58 -18.80 -11.12
#